data_AF-A0A3S4HWX7-F1
#
_entry.id   AF-A0A3S4HWX7-F1
#
_cell.length_a   1.000
_cell.length_b   1.000
_cell.length_c   1.000
_cell.angle_alpha   90.00
_cell.angle_beta   90.00
_cell.angle_gamma   90.00
#
_symmetry.space_group_name_H-M   'P 1'
#
loop_
_entity.id
_entity.type
_entity.pdbx_description
1 polymer ?
#
loop_
_entity_poly.entity_id
_entity_poly.type
_entity_poly.pdbx_seq_one_letter_code
_entity_poly.pdbx_strand_id
1 'polypeptide(L)' 'MHCYQPAKREEMKQIMRWAGPRMLWRHPVLTVRHLIDDQRPVPELPEKYQRKK' A
#
# COMPACT_ATOMS: atom_id res chain seq x y z
N MET A 1 10.98 14.81 3.29
CA MET A 1 11.27 14.29 1.94
C MET A 1 10.11 14.56 1.01
N HIS A 2 10.29 15.43 0.01
CA HIS A 2 9.25 15.85 -0.94
C HIS A 2 9.34 15.17 -2.32
N CYS A 3 10.20 14.15 -2.47
CA CYS A 3 10.45 13.50 -3.77
C CYS A 3 9.42 12.44 -4.17
N TYR A 4 8.47 12.10 -3.30
CA TYR A 4 7.39 11.18 -3.65
C TYR A 4 6.17 11.99 -4.08
N GLN A 5 6.05 12.24 -5.38
CA GLN A 5 4.90 12.94 -5.94
C GLN A 5 3.60 12.24 -5.50
N PRO A 6 2.59 12.96 -5.00
CA PRO A 6 1.33 12.38 -4.56
C PRO A 6 0.67 11.54 -5.67
N ALA A 7 0.86 11.95 -6.94
CA ALA A 7 0.43 11.22 -8.12
C ALA A 7 0.97 9.77 -8.17
N LYS A 8 2.24 9.54 -7.81
CA LYS A 8 2.82 8.19 -7.78
C LYS A 8 2.24 7.32 -6.68
N ARG A 9 1.78 7.94 -5.58
CA ARG A 9 1.10 7.24 -4.47
C ARG A 9 -0.28 6.76 -4.89
N GLU A 10 -1.01 7.57 -5.64
CA GLU A 10 -2.32 7.19 -6.18
C GLU A 10 -2.19 6.10 -7.24
N GLU A 11 -1.19 6.21 -8.11
CA GLU A 11 -0.88 5.17 -9.10
C GLU A 11 -0.59 3.82 -8.44
N MET A 12 0.25 3.78 -7.39
CA MET A 12 0.50 2.54 -6.63
C MET A 12 -0.78 1.95 -6.03
N LYS A 13 -1.70 2.78 -5.52
CA LYS A 13 -2.99 2.28 -4.99
C LYS A 13 -3.87 1.68 -6.10
N GLN A 14 -3.91 2.31 -7.28
CA GLN A 14 -4.66 1.78 -8.41
C GLN A 14 -4.07 0.45 -8.89
N ILE A 15 -2.73 0.38 -8.98
CA ILE A 15 -2.02 -0.85 -9.33
C ILE A 15 -2.32 -1.95 -8.31
N MET A 16 -2.22 -1.69 -7.00
CA MET A 16 -2.57 -2.68 -5.96
C MET A 16 -4.01 -3.16 -6.07
N ARG A 17 -4.97 -2.24 -6.27
CA ARG A 17 -6.40 -2.58 -6.41
C ARG A 17 -6.67 -3.51 -7.59
N TRP A 18 -5.90 -3.38 -8.67
CA TRP A 18 -6.04 -4.22 -9.87
C TRP A 18 -5.18 -5.49 -9.83
N ALA A 19 -4.00 -5.43 -9.21
CA ALA A 19 -3.06 -6.54 -9.11
C ALA A 19 -3.43 -7.55 -8.00
N GLY A 20 -4.08 -7.11 -6.93
CA GLY A 20 -4.48 -7.96 -5.79
C GLY A 20 -5.27 -9.22 -6.20
N PRO A 21 -6.37 -9.09 -6.96
CA PRO A 21 -7.14 -10.24 -7.43
C PRO A 21 -6.33 -11.17 -8.36
N ARG A 22 -5.35 -10.63 -9.09
CA ARG A 22 -4.53 -11.39 -10.04
C ARG A 22 -3.41 -12.17 -9.33
N MET A 23 -2.92 -11.67 -8.21
CA MET A 23 -1.93 -12.35 -7.36
C MET A 23 -2.50 -13.65 -6.77
N LEU A 24 -3.80 -13.63 -6.43
CA LEU A 24 -4.58 -14.75 -5.87
C LEU A 24 -4.47 -16.03 -6.71
N TRP A 25 -4.43 -15.90 -8.04
CA TRP A 25 -4.38 -17.02 -8.97
C TRP A 25 -2.99 -17.63 -9.14
N ARG A 26 -1.92 -16.83 -9.01
CA ARG A 26 -0.55 -17.26 -9.33
C ARG A 26 0.27 -17.61 -8.09
N HIS A 27 0.01 -16.93 -6.98
CA HIS A 27 0.70 -17.15 -5.71
C HIS A 27 -0.30 -17.10 -4.54
N PRO A 28 -1.07 -18.18 -4.32
CA PRO A 28 -2.11 -18.20 -3.27
C PRO A 28 -1.52 -17.95 -1.88
N VAL A 29 -0.35 -18.50 -1.56
CA VAL A 29 0.33 -18.31 -0.26
C VAL A 29 0.73 -16.85 -0.02
N LEU A 30 1.35 -16.21 -1.02
CA LEU A 30 1.72 -14.79 -0.94
C LEU A 30 0.48 -13.91 -0.81
N THR A 31 -0.61 -14.27 -1.48
CA THR A 31 -1.84 -13.48 -1.44
C THR A 31 -2.51 -13.56 -0.07
N VAL A 32 -2.53 -14.72 0.58
CA VAL A 32 -3.00 -14.85 1.97
C VAL A 32 -2.16 -13.98 2.91
N ARG A 33 -0.82 -14.02 2.78
CA ARG A 33 0.08 -13.18 3.58
C ARG A 33 -0.18 -11.69 3.33
N HIS A 34 -0.40 -11.32 2.07
CA HIS A 34 -0.66 -9.94 1.65
C HIS A 34 -2.04 -9.44 2.14
N LEU A 35 -3.09 -10.26 2.07
CA LEU A 35 -4.42 -9.92 2.60
C LEU A 35 -4.42 -9.72 4.12
N ILE A 36 -3.58 -10.45 4.85
CA ILE A 36 -3.40 -10.25 6.30
C ILE A 36 -2.66 -8.93 6.57
N ASP A 37 -1.67 -8.58 5.74
CA ASP A 37 -0.87 -7.36 5.90
C ASP A 37 -1.62 -6.11 5.41
N ASP A 38 -2.46 -6.21 4.38
CA ASP A 38 -3.32 -5.12 3.88
C ASP A 38 -4.40 -4.74 4.90
N GLN A 39 -4.87 -5.72 5.69
CA GLN A 39 -5.74 -5.49 6.84
C GLN A 39 -5.00 -4.89 8.05
N ARG A 40 -3.66 -4.87 8.05
CA ARG A 40 -2.94 -4.15 9.11
C ARG A 40 -3.09 -2.66 8.85
N PRO A 41 -3.60 -1.89 9.83
CA PRO A 41 -3.70 -0.46 9.69
C PRO A 41 -2.30 0.10 9.44
N VAL A 42 -2.18 0.94 8.39
CA VAL A 42 -0.92 1.61 8.06
C VAL A 42 -0.43 2.30 9.35
N PRO A 43 0.76 1.95 9.85
CA PRO A 43 1.26 2.51 11.10
C PRO A 43 1.32 4.03 10.96
N GLU A 44 0.90 4.70 12.03
CA GLU A 44 0.79 6.14 12.07
C GLU A 44 2.15 6.75 11.72
N LEU A 45 2.18 7.60 10.69
CA LEU A 45 3.43 8.19 10.23
C LEU A 45 4.09 8.94 11.40
N PRO A 46 5.40 8.72 11.66
CA PRO A 46 6.09 9.32 12.79
C PRO A 46 5.94 10.83 12.77
N GLU A 47 5.75 11.43 13.94
CA GLU A 47 5.39 12.86 14.12
C GLU A 47 6.32 13.82 13.37
N LYS A 48 7.58 13.43 13.14
CA LYS A 48 8.57 14.17 12.32
C LYS A 48 8.15 14.39 10.86
N TYR A 49 7.21 13.60 10.34
CA TYR A 49 6.67 13.68 8.97
C TYR A 49 5.22 14.17 8.92
N GLN A 50 4.58 14.40 10.06
CA GLN A 50 3.26 15.02 10.11
C GLN A 50 3.42 16.46 9.62
N ARG A 51 2.82 16.77 8.47
CA ARG A 51 2.80 18.13 7.94
C ARG A 51 1.98 18.97 8.92
N LYS A 52 2.66 19.68 9.85
CA LYS A 52 2.02 20.60 10.80
C LYS A 52 1.18 21.58 9.98
N LYS A 53 -0.12 21.57 10.26
CA LYS A 53 -1.09 22.50 9.68
C LYS A 53 -1.03 23.82 10.44
#